data_AF-A0A925Z9J3-F1
#
_entry.id   AF-A0A925Z9J3-F1
#
_cell.length_a   1.000
_cell.length_b   1.000
_cell.length_c   1.000
_cell.angle_alpha   90.00
_cell.angle_beta   90.00
_cell.angle_gamma   90.00
#
_symmetry.space_group_name_H-M   'P 1'
#
loop_
_entity.id
_entity.type
_entity.pdbx_description
1 polymer ?
#
loop_
_entity_poly.entity_id
_entity_poly.type
_entity_poly.pdbx_seq_one_letter_code
_entity_poly.pdbx_strand_id
1 'polypeptide(L)' 'MMYQAYQAQSDLMWPLRTIAKLSVPMLQDSTFGFAAQSAGRRMAAACKVLALAEVTHKRPPWRIESVMTKGEAVPVV' A
#
# COMPACT_ATOMS: atom_id res chain seq x y z
N MET A 1 -24.01 -11.08 2.76
CA MET A 1 -23.21 -12.29 2.50
C MET A 1 -21.89 -11.99 1.77
N MET A 2 -21.87 -11.22 0.67
CA MET A 2 -20.61 -10.85 -0.03
C MET A 2 -19.62 -10.05 0.83
N TYR A 3 -20.14 -9.10 1.63
CA TYR A 3 -19.32 -8.27 2.51
C TYR A 3 -18.54 -9.08 3.56
N GLN A 4 -19.14 -10.16 4.08
CA GLN A 4 -18.52 -11.03 5.08
C GLN A 4 -17.34 -11.82 4.49
N ALA A 5 -17.48 -12.31 3.25
CA ALA A 5 -16.38 -12.98 2.55
C ALA A 5 -15.20 -12.01 2.30
N TYR A 6 -15.49 -10.76 1.95
CA TYR A 6 -14.47 -9.73 1.78
C TYR A 6 -13.78 -9.37 3.10
N GLN A 7 -14.54 -9.24 4.18
CA GLN A 7 -14.00 -8.95 5.51
C GLN A 7 -13.10 -10.09 6.00
N ALA A 8 -13.55 -11.35 5.91
CA ALA A 8 -12.75 -12.51 6.28
C ALA A 8 -11.46 -12.62 5.46
N GLN A 9 -11.50 -12.35 4.15
CA GLN A 9 -10.31 -12.28 3.32
C GLN A 9 -9.36 -11.18 3.80
N SER A 10 -9.87 -9.99 4.10
CA SER A 10 -9.04 -8.87 4.56
C SER A 10 -8.39 -9.17 5.91
N ASP A 11 -9.12 -9.80 6.83
CA ASP A 11 -8.63 -10.20 8.14
C ASP A 11 -7.55 -11.29 8.02
N LEU A 12 -7.75 -12.28 7.14
CA LEU A 12 -6.76 -13.31 6.86
C LEU A 12 -5.44 -12.75 6.30
N MET A 13 -5.53 -11.67 5.51
CA MET A 13 -4.38 -11.01 4.91
C MET A 13 -3.63 -10.08 5.89
N TRP A 14 -4.21 -9.79 7.06
CA TRP A 14 -3.65 -8.83 8.01
C TRP A 14 -2.22 -9.16 8.49
N PRO A 15 -1.88 -10.41 8.86
CA PRO A 15 -0.51 -10.74 9.28
C PRO A 15 0.51 -10.55 8.15
N LEU A 16 0.16 -10.96 6.92
CA LEU A 16 1.03 -10.81 5.76
C LEU A 16 1.29 -9.32 5.43
N ARG A 17 0.25 -8.49 5.50
CA ARG A 17 0.39 -7.03 5.33
C ARG A 17 1.25 -6.41 6.42
N THR A 18 1.14 -6.89 7.65
CA THR A 18 1.95 -6.40 8.78
C THR A 18 3.44 -6.71 8.56
N ILE A 19 3.77 -7.93 8.14
CA ILE A 19 5.14 -8.31 7.78
C ILE A 19 5.65 -7.43 6.64
N ALA A 20 4.83 -7.20 5.61
CA ALA A 20 5.19 -6.34 4.49
C ALA A 20 5.48 -4.89 4.91
N LYS A 21 4.71 -4.32 5.83
CA LYS A 21 4.95 -2.97 6.37
C LYS A 21 6.26 -2.89 7.14
N LEU A 22 6.57 -3.91 7.94
CA LEU A 22 7.80 -3.97 8.74
C LEU A 22 9.04 -4.22 7.87
N SER A 23 8.90 -4.93 6.74
CA SER A 23 10.02 -5.24 5.86
C SER A 23 10.41 -4.07 4.94
N VAL A 24 9.48 -3.19 4.56
CA VAL A 24 9.72 -2.09 3.61
C VAL A 24 10.91 -1.19 4.01
N PRO A 25 11.03 -0.68 5.26
CA PRO A 25 12.17 0.15 5.66
C PRO A 25 13.51 -0.57 5.49
N MET A 26 13.59 -1.84 5.91
CA MET A 26 14.81 -2.65 5.79
C MET A 26 15.17 -2.92 4.33
N LEU A 27 14.17 -3.17 3.48
CA LEU A 27 14.36 -3.46 2.05
C LEU A 27 14.73 -2.23 1.22
N GLN A 28 14.41 -1.02 1.70
CA GLN A 28 14.67 0.24 1.03
C GLN A 28 15.91 0.98 1.55
N ASP A 29 16.46 0.54 2.69
CA ASP A 29 17.64 1.14 3.27
C ASP A 29 18.88 0.87 2.41
N SER A 30 19.45 1.94 1.85
CA SER A 30 20.63 1.92 0.98
C SER A 30 21.91 1.48 1.69
N THR A 31 21.93 1.48 3.03
CA THR A 31 23.03 0.97 3.85
C THR A 31 23.17 -0.54 3.67
N PHE A 32 22.06 -1.24 3.44
CA PHE A 32 22.07 -2.65 3.12
C PHE A 32 22.23 -2.84 1.61
N GLY A 33 23.30 -3.52 1.19
CA GLY A 33 23.60 -3.78 -0.23
C GLY A 33 22.51 -4.52 -1.02
N PHE A 34 21.47 -5.01 -0.34
CA PHE A 34 20.27 -5.60 -0.94
C PHE A 34 19.38 -4.57 -1.65
N ALA A 35 19.31 -3.32 -1.16
CA ALA A 35 18.50 -2.26 -1.78
C ALA A 35 19.05 -1.82 -3.16
N ALA A 36 20.35 -2.00 -3.41
CA ALA A 36 20.98 -1.72 -4.68
C ALA A 36 20.71 -2.80 -5.75
N GLN A 37 20.30 -4.00 -5.34
CA GLN A 37 20.04 -5.11 -6.26
C GLN A 37 18.62 -5.03 -6.85
N SER A 38 18.50 -5.39 -8.13
CA SER A 38 17.21 -5.36 -8.84
C SER A 38 16.15 -6.26 -8.18
N ALA A 39 16.56 -7.40 -7.64
CA ALA A 39 15.68 -8.32 -6.90
C ALA A 39 15.18 -7.70 -5.58
N GLY A 40 16.06 -7.03 -4.82
CA GLY A 40 15.68 -6.36 -3.58
C GLY A 40 14.71 -5.20 -3.80
N ARG A 41 14.94 -4.40 -4.84
CA ARG A 41 13.99 -3.35 -5.26
C ARG A 41 12.62 -3.91 -5.65
N ARG A 42 12.57 -5.04 -6.36
CA ARG A 42 11.31 -5.72 -6.72
C ARG A 42 10.57 -6.21 -5.49
N MET A 43 11.29 -6.82 -4.54
CA MET A 43 10.69 -7.26 -3.27
C MET A 43 10.16 -6.08 -2.46
N ALA A 44 10.94 -5.01 -2.33
CA ALA A 44 10.51 -3.78 -1.67
C ALA A 44 9.23 -3.21 -2.29
N ALA A 45 9.15 -3.19 -3.62
CA ALA A 45 7.95 -2.74 -4.34
C ALA A 45 6.75 -3.67 -4.07
N ALA A 46 6.94 -4.99 -4.09
CA ALA A 46 5.88 -5.95 -3.79
C ALA A 46 5.35 -5.80 -2.35
N CYS A 47 6.25 -5.70 -1.35
CA CYS A 47 5.87 -5.45 0.03
C CYS A 47 5.13 -4.11 0.18
N LYS A 48 5.55 -3.06 -0.54
CA LYS A 48 4.86 -1.78 -0.54
C LYS A 48 3.45 -1.89 -1.13
N VAL A 49 3.27 -2.60 -2.24
CA VAL A 49 1.94 -2.84 -2.83
C VAL A 49 1.04 -3.60 -1.85
N LEU A 50 1.55 -4.65 -1.20
CA LEU A 50 0.80 -5.41 -0.20
C LEU A 50 0.42 -4.54 1.00
N ALA A 51 1.33 -3.71 1.49
CA ALA A 51 1.07 -2.77 2.58
C ALA A 51 -0.02 -1.74 2.22
N LEU A 52 -0.05 -1.28 0.96
CA LEU A 52 -1.03 -0.31 0.46
C LEU A 52 -2.39 -0.96 0.10
N ALA A 53 -2.44 -2.27 -0.11
CA ALA A 53 -3.65 -3.00 -0.45
C ALA A 53 -4.60 -3.23 0.74
N GLU A 54 -4.32 -2.63 1.89
CA GLU A 54 -5.22 -2.68 3.06
C GLU A 54 -6.48 -1.82 2.82
N VAL A 55 -7.59 -2.30 3.35
CA VAL A 55 -8.84 -1.52 3.36
C VAL A 55 -8.63 -0.33 4.30
N THR A 56 -8.70 0.88 3.75
CA THR A 56 -8.54 2.10 4.53
C THR A 56 -9.91 2.73 4.79
N HIS A 57 -10.26 2.86 6.08
CA HIS A 57 -11.50 3.56 6.49
C HIS A 57 -11.36 5.09 6.44
N LYS A 58 -10.13 5.59 6.39
CA LYS A 58 -9.80 7.00 6.19
C LYS A 58 -8.80 7.11 5.06
N ARG A 59 -9.03 8.07 4.17
CA ARG A 59 -8.15 8.35 3.04
C ARG A 59 -6.75 8.79 3.53
N PRO A 60 -5.68 8.08 3.16
CA PRO A 60 -4.32 8.56 3.40
C PRO A 60 -4.01 9.85 2.62
N PRO A 61 -3.02 10.65 3.05
CA PRO A 61 -2.66 11.91 2.39
C PRO A 61 -1.92 11.64 1.08
N TRP A 62 -2.65 11.22 0.05
CA TRP A 62 -2.13 10.91 -1.29
C TRP A 62 -1.62 12.13 -2.06
N ARG A 63 -1.78 13.35 -1.50
CA ARG A 63 -1.46 14.63 -2.15
C ARG A 63 -2.21 14.83 -3.48
N ILE A 64 -3.41 14.27 -3.57
CA ILE A 64 -4.35 14.54 -4.66
C ILE A 64 -5.47 15.37 -4.04
N GLU A 65 -5.46 16.67 -4.28
CA GLU A 65 -6.39 17.62 -3.64
C GLU A 65 -7.66 17.83 -4.48
N SER A 66 -7.56 17.72 -5.80
CA SER A 66 -8.68 17.87 -6.73
C SER A 66 -8.59 16.90 -7.90
N VAL A 67 -9.75 16.55 -8.47
CA VAL A 67 -9.88 15.76 -9.71
C VAL A 67 -10.76 16.50 -10.71
N MET A 68 -10.48 16.33 -12.00
CA MET A 68 -11.31 16.89 -13.06
C MET A 68 -12.56 16.03 -13.25
N THR A 69 -13.74 16.59 -12.97
CA THR A 69 -15.03 15.94 -13.22
C THR A 69 -15.82 16.80 -14.19
N LYS A 70 -16.16 16.25 -15.37
CA LYS A 70 -16.92 16.98 -16.42
C LYS A 70 -16.32 18.34 -16.81
N GLY A 71 -14.99 18.50 -16.73
CA GLY A 71 -14.30 19.75 -17.07
C GLY A 71 -14.11 20.73 -15.90
N GLU A 72 -14.60 20.40 -14.71
CA GLU A 72 -14.44 21.23 -13.51
C GLU A 72 -13.51 20.56 -12.49
N ALA A 73 -12.68 21.35 -11.80
CA ALA A 73 -11.83 20.86 -10.72
C ALA A 73 -12.65 20.71 -9.43
N VAL A 74 -12.85 19.47 -8.99
CA VAL A 74 -13.63 19.15 -7.79
C VAL A 74 -12.69 18.65 -6.68
N PRO A 75 -12.79 19.16 -5.44
CA PRO A 75 -11.94 18.71 -4.34
C PRO A 75 -12.21 17.25 -3.96
N VAL A 76 -11.15 16.51 -3.61
CA VAL A 76 -11.22 15.14 -3.11
C VAL A 76 -11.25 15.16 -1.58
N VAL A 77 -12.43 14.95 -1.01
CA VAL A 77 -12.67 14.94 0.44
C VAL A 77 -12.66 13.51 1.00
#